data_AF-A0A496SLH1-F1
#
_entry.id   AF-A0A496SLH1-F1
#
_cell.length_a   1.000
_cell.length_b   1.000
_cell.length_c   1.000
_cell.angle_alpha   90.00
_cell.angle_beta   90.00
_cell.angle_gamma   90.00
#
_symmetry.space_group_name_H-M   'P 1'
#
loop_
_entity.id
_entity.type
_entity.pdbx_description
1 polymer ?
#
loop_
_entity_poly.entity_id
_entity_poly.type
_entity_poly.pdbx_seq_one_letter_code
_entity_poly.pdbx_strand_id
1 'polypeptide(L)'
;MRGRLLLREEGGRGVALGTSRPSVALVYPNTYEVGMANFGFQQVFRLLNELGLRTERAFYEGGPVTSLESGLPVASFDMIAFSLPFEGDLPNLVSALRESGIEPLSSLRDRPLVMVGGMCALMNPCPISPFADIVVVGEAEAVLPALVPVLREMWWRPKEKLLEAASHVRGVYVPGMSSGVERVWANLDDFEPVSPIVPQDGAFGRMVLAEVGRGCGRGCRFCAAGFVYRPVRTRSAGEILDALDGYPAPTKRVGLVGAAVSDHPEPEEICRKRVERG
;
A
#
# COMPACT_ATOMS: atom_id res chain seq x y z
N MET A 1 2.27 -5.01 23.23
CA MET A 1 2.70 -6.42 23.21
C MET A 1 1.96 -7.25 22.16
N ARG A 2 0.65 -7.05 21.94
CA ARG A 2 -0.17 -7.82 20.98
C ARG A 2 0.29 -7.75 19.51
N GLY A 3 0.59 -6.56 18.98
CA GLY A 3 1.02 -6.41 17.58
C GLY A 3 2.35 -7.09 17.21
N ARG A 4 3.34 -7.10 18.11
CA ARG A 4 4.60 -7.84 17.89
C ARG A 4 4.41 -9.36 17.96
N LEU A 5 3.43 -9.82 18.71
CA LEU A 5 3.06 -11.25 18.75
C LEU A 5 2.40 -11.64 17.42
N LEU A 6 1.45 -10.83 16.95
CA LEU A 6 0.77 -11.05 15.67
C LEU A 6 1.74 -11.08 14.48
N LEU A 7 2.65 -10.10 14.37
CA LEU A 7 3.63 -10.08 13.28
C LEU A 7 4.62 -11.25 13.35
N ARG A 8 4.90 -11.77 14.55
CA ARG A 8 5.67 -13.01 14.71
C ARG A 8 4.86 -14.23 14.26
N GLU A 9 3.56 -14.25 14.55
CA GLU A 9 2.62 -15.30 14.16
C GLU A 9 2.33 -15.33 12.65
N GLU A 10 2.33 -14.17 11.98
CA GLU A 10 2.22 -14.02 10.52
C GLU A 10 3.57 -14.24 9.79
N GLY A 11 4.63 -14.61 10.51
CA GLY A 11 5.92 -15.02 9.94
C GLY A 11 6.48 -14.06 8.88
N GLY A 12 7.24 -14.61 7.93
CA GLY A 12 7.89 -13.83 6.88
C GLY A 12 9.08 -13.01 7.37
N ARG A 13 9.46 -11.98 6.61
CA ARG A 13 10.56 -11.06 6.98
C ARG A 13 10.23 -10.21 8.20
N GLY A 14 8.95 -10.08 8.52
CA GLY A 14 8.47 -9.25 9.61
C GLY A 14 8.64 -7.76 9.30
N VAL A 15 7.90 -6.93 10.02
CA VAL A 15 7.99 -5.47 9.92
C VAL A 15 8.25 -4.92 11.31
N ALA A 16 9.36 -4.18 11.46
CA ALA A 16 9.61 -3.45 12.70
C ALA A 16 8.66 -2.24 12.74
N LEU A 17 7.73 -2.22 13.71
CA LEU A 17 6.83 -1.08 13.85
C LEU A 17 7.61 0.21 14.17
N GLY A 18 7.34 1.25 13.39
CA GLY A 18 7.85 2.58 13.65
C GLY A 18 7.29 3.17 14.94
N THR A 19 7.92 4.23 15.42
CA THR A 19 7.61 4.84 16.73
C THR A 19 7.35 6.33 16.64
N SER A 20 7.58 6.94 15.47
CA SER A 20 7.42 8.38 15.27
C SER A 20 5.96 8.74 15.01
N ARG A 21 5.62 9.99 15.33
CA ARG A 21 4.38 10.63 14.87
C ARG A 21 4.57 11.28 13.49
N PRO A 22 3.50 11.44 12.70
CA PRO A 22 2.12 11.03 12.99
C PRO A 22 1.93 9.51 13.00
N SER A 23 1.04 9.00 13.86
CA SER A 23 0.60 7.60 13.78
C SER A 23 -0.37 7.39 12.60
N VAL A 24 -0.31 6.23 11.97
CA VAL A 24 -1.08 5.92 10.76
C VAL A 24 -1.87 4.62 10.95
N ALA A 25 -3.17 4.66 10.69
CA ALA A 25 -3.96 3.46 10.41
C ALA A 25 -3.96 3.23 8.90
N LEU A 26 -3.25 2.21 8.41
CA LEU A 26 -3.29 1.79 7.01
C LEU A 26 -4.45 0.83 6.79
N VAL A 27 -5.54 1.36 6.22
CA VAL A 27 -6.80 0.67 6.03
C VAL A 27 -6.87 0.05 4.63
N TYR A 28 -7.16 -1.24 4.59
CA TYR A 28 -7.67 -1.90 3.39
C TYR A 28 -9.21 -1.86 3.43
N PRO A 29 -9.88 -1.27 2.43
CA PRO A 29 -11.33 -1.08 2.43
C PRO A 29 -12.11 -2.36 2.05
N ASN A 30 -11.64 -3.51 2.52
CA ASN A 30 -12.22 -4.84 2.30
C ASN A 30 -11.69 -5.81 3.38
N THR A 31 -11.99 -7.10 3.24
CA THR A 31 -11.64 -8.13 4.23
C THR A 31 -10.13 -8.32 4.41
N TYR A 32 -9.76 -8.88 5.56
CA TYR A 32 -8.38 -9.22 5.88
C TYR A 32 -7.76 -10.13 4.82
N GLU A 33 -8.48 -11.17 4.39
CA GLU A 33 -7.98 -12.17 3.45
C GLU A 33 -7.61 -11.54 2.11
N VAL A 34 -8.45 -10.61 1.62
CA VAL A 34 -8.22 -9.88 0.36
C VAL A 34 -7.08 -8.89 0.51
N GLY A 35 -7.06 -8.11 1.60
CA GLY A 35 -6.01 -7.12 1.82
C GLY A 35 -4.63 -7.74 2.04
N MET A 36 -4.56 -8.87 2.74
CA MET A 36 -3.30 -9.59 2.91
C MET A 36 -2.88 -10.40 1.68
N ALA A 37 -3.76 -10.62 0.71
CA ALA A 37 -3.40 -11.09 -0.62
C ALA A 37 -2.88 -9.97 -1.55
N ASN A 38 -2.87 -8.71 -1.09
CA ASN A 38 -2.41 -7.56 -1.86
C ASN A 38 -0.94 -7.22 -1.52
N PHE A 39 -0.04 -7.50 -2.47
CA PHE A 39 1.39 -7.20 -2.32
C PHE A 39 1.67 -5.72 -2.04
N GLY A 40 1.02 -4.81 -2.79
CA GLY A 40 1.21 -3.36 -2.63
C GLY A 40 0.81 -2.86 -1.25
N PHE A 41 -0.30 -3.37 -0.69
CA PHE A 41 -0.73 -3.04 0.67
C PHE A 41 0.34 -3.44 1.71
N GLN A 42 0.86 -4.66 1.62
CA GLN A 42 1.90 -5.12 2.54
C GLN A 42 3.20 -4.33 2.40
N GLN A 43 3.59 -3.98 1.18
CA GLN A 43 4.80 -3.18 0.94
C GLN A 43 4.66 -1.75 1.47
N VAL A 44 3.49 -1.11 1.30
CA VAL A 44 3.22 0.21 1.88
C VAL A 44 3.25 0.15 3.41
N PHE A 45 2.70 -0.91 4.01
CA PHE A 45 2.79 -1.12 5.46
C PHE A 45 4.23 -1.20 5.95
N ARG A 46 5.08 -1.98 5.28
CA ARG A 46 6.51 -2.07 5.59
C ARG A 46 7.19 -0.71 5.42
N LEU A 47 7.01 -0.07 4.28
CA LEU A 47 7.69 1.15 3.92
C LEU A 47 7.38 2.31 4.87
N LEU A 48 6.12 2.52 5.25
CA LEU A 48 5.76 3.58 6.20
C LEU A 48 6.44 3.36 7.57
N ASN A 49 6.52 2.11 8.01
CA ASN A 49 7.19 1.76 9.27
C ASN A 49 8.71 1.90 9.18
N GLU A 50 9.34 1.51 8.07
CA GLU A 50 10.78 1.70 7.81
C GLU A 50 11.16 3.19 7.75
N LEU A 51 10.27 4.04 7.21
CA LEU A 51 10.41 5.51 7.24
C LEU A 51 10.13 6.11 8.63
N GLY A 52 9.81 5.26 9.62
CA GLY A 52 9.76 5.59 11.04
C GLY A 52 8.39 5.93 11.59
N LEU A 53 7.32 5.96 10.77
CA LEU A 53 5.95 6.22 11.24
C LEU A 53 5.40 5.01 11.99
N ARG A 54 4.70 5.25 13.11
CA ARG A 54 3.94 4.17 13.75
C ARG A 54 2.73 3.84 12.90
N THR A 55 2.83 2.81 12.07
CA THR A 55 1.75 2.38 11.18
C THR A 55 1.19 1.04 11.62
N GLU A 56 -0.13 0.94 11.69
CA GLU A 56 -0.88 -0.28 12.00
C GLU A 56 -1.86 -0.60 10.88
N ARG A 57 -2.09 -1.88 10.60
CA ARG A 57 -3.04 -2.32 9.57
C ARG A 57 -4.46 -2.27 10.12
N ALA A 58 -5.42 -2.03 9.25
CA ALA A 58 -6.83 -2.09 9.55
C ALA A 58 -7.59 -2.57 8.33
N PHE A 59 -8.75 -3.20 8.53
CA PHE A 59 -9.56 -3.80 7.47
C PHE A 59 -11.01 -3.43 7.71
N TYR A 60 -11.73 -3.11 6.64
CA TYR A 60 -13.15 -2.77 6.71
C TYR A 60 -14.00 -3.96 6.26
N GLU A 61 -14.66 -4.59 7.24
CA GLU A 61 -15.52 -5.76 7.08
C GLU A 61 -16.98 -5.47 7.45
N GLY A 62 -17.33 -4.18 7.50
CA GLY A 62 -18.59 -3.67 8.04
C GLY A 62 -18.47 -3.31 9.53
N GLY A 63 -18.99 -2.15 9.91
CA GLY A 63 -18.92 -1.59 11.25
C GLY A 63 -17.72 -0.68 11.50
N PRO A 64 -17.56 -0.20 12.76
CA PRO A 64 -16.44 0.63 13.16
C PRO A 64 -15.09 -0.09 12.98
N VAL A 65 -14.10 0.61 12.41
CA VAL A 65 -12.80 0.02 12.08
C VAL A 65 -11.83 0.10 13.26
N THR A 66 -11.12 -0.99 13.52
CA THR A 66 -10.03 -1.05 14.51
C THR A 66 -8.74 -1.52 13.86
N SER A 67 -7.60 -1.06 14.41
CA SER A 67 -6.28 -1.53 14.01
C SER A 67 -6.07 -2.98 14.45
N LEU A 68 -5.45 -3.78 13.58
CA LEU A 68 -5.17 -5.18 13.81
C LEU A 68 -4.11 -5.39 14.92
N GLU A 69 -3.05 -4.58 14.95
CA GLU A 69 -1.94 -4.76 15.89
C GLU A 69 -2.28 -4.43 17.34
N SER A 70 -3.00 -3.33 17.59
CA SER A 70 -3.31 -2.86 18.94
C SER A 70 -4.79 -2.92 19.33
N GLY A 71 -5.70 -3.18 18.38
CA GLY A 71 -7.15 -3.16 18.62
C GLY A 71 -7.72 -1.76 18.89
N LEU A 72 -6.99 -0.69 18.54
CA LEU A 72 -7.44 0.68 18.73
C LEU A 72 -8.41 1.11 17.62
N PRO A 73 -9.45 1.90 17.92
CA PRO A 73 -10.27 2.53 16.89
C PRO A 73 -9.44 3.38 15.94
N VAL A 74 -9.70 3.33 14.63
CA VAL A 74 -8.92 4.11 13.64
C VAL A 74 -9.03 5.62 13.86
N ALA A 75 -10.11 6.09 14.49
CA ALA A 75 -10.30 7.49 14.90
C ALA A 75 -9.26 7.99 15.94
N SER A 76 -8.52 7.07 16.59
CA SER A 76 -7.46 7.43 17.56
C SER A 76 -6.08 7.67 16.93
N PHE A 77 -5.93 7.44 15.62
CA PHE A 77 -4.68 7.67 14.89
C PHE A 77 -4.61 9.11 14.38
N ASP A 78 -3.40 9.63 14.20
CA ASP A 78 -3.20 11.00 13.70
C ASP A 78 -3.58 11.12 12.20
N MET A 79 -3.41 10.01 11.46
CA MET A 79 -3.73 9.87 10.05
C MET A 79 -4.34 8.50 9.75
N ILE A 80 -5.16 8.47 8.70
CA ILE A 80 -5.71 7.24 8.11
C ILE A 80 -5.24 7.19 6.66
N ALA A 81 -4.57 6.10 6.28
CA ALA A 81 -4.14 5.86 4.91
C ALA A 81 -4.99 4.74 4.30
N PHE A 82 -5.68 5.00 3.20
CA PHE A 82 -6.38 3.95 2.46
C PHE A 82 -5.56 3.48 1.27
N SER A 83 -5.42 2.16 1.14
CA SER A 83 -4.97 1.53 -0.10
C SER A 83 -6.20 1.13 -0.90
N LEU A 84 -6.45 1.80 -2.03
CA LEU A 84 -7.66 1.62 -2.84
C LEU A 84 -7.36 0.96 -4.20
N PRO A 85 -7.29 -0.38 -4.26
CA PRO A 85 -6.93 -1.10 -5.48
C PRO A 85 -8.07 -1.26 -6.48
N PHE A 86 -9.33 -1.25 -6.04
CA PHE A 86 -10.50 -1.44 -6.91
C PHE A 86 -11.52 -0.32 -6.71
N GLU A 87 -12.17 0.09 -7.80
CA GLU A 87 -13.14 1.21 -7.79
C GLU A 87 -14.37 0.88 -6.94
N GLY A 88 -14.74 -0.40 -6.89
CA GLY A 88 -15.84 -0.91 -6.07
C GLY A 88 -15.61 -0.76 -4.56
N ASP A 89 -14.38 -0.53 -4.11
CA ASP A 89 -14.05 -0.30 -2.71
C ASP A 89 -14.17 1.19 -2.31
N LEU A 90 -14.41 2.11 -3.26
CA LEU A 90 -14.54 3.54 -2.93
C LEU A 90 -15.70 3.82 -1.95
N PRO A 91 -16.90 3.22 -2.12
CA PRO A 91 -17.96 3.33 -1.11
C PRO A 91 -17.54 2.80 0.27
N ASN A 92 -16.71 1.76 0.32
CA ASN A 92 -16.22 1.17 1.57
C ASN A 92 -15.30 2.14 2.34
N LEU A 93 -14.48 2.94 1.65
CA LEU A 93 -13.72 4.03 2.27
C LEU A 93 -14.65 5.00 3.00
N VAL A 94 -15.73 5.43 2.33
CA VAL A 94 -16.71 6.38 2.91
C VAL A 94 -17.43 5.76 4.10
N SER A 95 -17.88 4.51 3.98
CA SER A 95 -18.55 3.79 5.05
C SER A 95 -17.63 3.55 6.25
N ALA A 96 -16.37 3.17 6.02
CA ALA A 96 -15.36 2.97 7.06
C ALA A 96 -15.14 4.24 7.90
N LEU A 97 -15.07 5.41 7.25
CA LEU A 97 -14.98 6.70 7.95
C LEU A 97 -16.24 6.96 8.77
N ARG A 98 -17.43 6.91 8.13
CA ARG A 98 -18.71 7.23 8.78
C ARG A 98 -18.98 6.34 9.99
N GLU A 99 -18.79 5.04 9.84
CA GLU A 99 -19.05 4.05 10.90
C GLU A 99 -18.02 4.10 12.03
N SER A 100 -16.82 4.61 11.75
CA SER A 100 -15.82 4.93 12.78
C SER A 100 -16.02 6.31 13.43
N GLY A 101 -17.12 7.01 13.12
CA GLY A 101 -17.44 8.33 13.67
C GLY A 101 -16.59 9.47 13.11
N ILE A 102 -15.99 9.27 11.93
CA ILE A 102 -15.13 10.25 11.26
C ILE A 102 -15.91 10.85 10.09
N GLU A 103 -15.94 12.17 10.01
CA GLU A 103 -16.60 12.89 8.93
C GLU A 103 -15.93 12.56 7.57
N PRO A 104 -16.65 11.95 6.61
CA PRO A 104 -16.06 11.52 5.35
C PRO A 104 -15.60 12.65 4.43
N LEU A 105 -16.21 13.84 4.48
CA LEU A 105 -15.82 14.97 3.63
C LEU A 105 -14.60 15.69 4.21
N SER A 106 -13.52 15.79 3.42
CA SER A 106 -12.28 16.45 3.83
C SER A 106 -12.50 17.90 4.27
N SER A 107 -13.42 18.61 3.60
CA SER A 107 -13.75 20.00 3.92
C SER A 107 -14.47 20.19 5.26
N LEU A 108 -15.01 19.12 5.85
CA LEU A 108 -15.80 19.17 7.09
C LEU A 108 -15.07 18.57 8.29
N ARG A 109 -13.81 18.14 8.13
CA ARG A 109 -12.96 17.64 9.22
C ARG A 109 -11.60 18.33 9.27
N ASP A 110 -11.06 18.48 10.48
CA ASP A 110 -9.66 18.89 10.67
C ASP A 110 -8.74 17.66 10.77
N ARG A 111 -9.07 16.71 11.65
CA ARG A 111 -8.32 15.47 11.90
C ARG A 111 -9.26 14.28 12.12
N PRO A 112 -8.79 13.03 11.95
CA PRO A 112 -7.51 12.64 11.36
C PRO A 112 -7.41 13.01 9.87
N LEU A 113 -6.19 13.18 9.37
CA LEU A 113 -6.00 13.37 7.92
C LEU A 113 -6.16 12.05 7.20
N VAL A 114 -6.84 12.07 6.05
CA VAL A 114 -7.05 10.92 5.18
C VAL A 114 -6.12 11.02 3.98
N MET A 115 -5.19 10.06 3.89
CA MET A 115 -4.35 9.85 2.73
C MET A 115 -4.91 8.68 1.91
N VAL A 116 -4.93 8.78 0.58
CA VAL A 116 -5.40 7.68 -0.28
C VAL A 116 -4.37 7.39 -1.36
N GLY A 117 -4.07 6.12 -1.56
CA GLY A 117 -3.23 5.63 -2.65
C GLY A 117 -3.83 4.41 -3.30
N GLY A 118 -3.02 3.70 -4.10
CA GLY A 118 -3.43 2.53 -4.85
C GLY A 118 -3.89 2.85 -6.27
N MET A 119 -4.36 1.82 -6.97
CA MET A 119 -4.69 1.88 -8.39
C MET A 119 -5.72 2.99 -8.68
N CYS A 120 -6.78 3.10 -7.89
CA CYS A 120 -7.82 4.11 -8.13
C CYS A 120 -7.26 5.55 -8.10
N ALA A 121 -6.38 5.84 -7.14
CA ALA A 121 -5.70 7.14 -7.06
C ALA A 121 -4.77 7.39 -8.26
N LEU A 122 -4.03 6.36 -8.69
CA LEU A 122 -3.14 6.42 -9.84
C LEU A 122 -3.90 6.64 -11.17
N MET A 123 -5.07 6.03 -11.31
CA MET A 123 -5.91 6.15 -12.51
C MET A 123 -6.49 7.55 -12.61
N ASN A 124 -7.20 7.99 -11.58
CA ASN A 124 -7.81 9.31 -11.52
C ASN A 124 -8.04 9.72 -10.05
N PRO A 125 -7.36 10.76 -9.54
CA PRO A 125 -7.57 11.22 -8.16
C PRO A 125 -8.89 11.97 -7.95
N CYS A 126 -9.55 12.43 -9.01
CA CYS A 126 -10.71 13.33 -8.92
C CYS A 126 -11.91 12.69 -8.18
N PRO A 127 -12.34 11.44 -8.45
CA PRO A 127 -13.47 10.82 -7.73
C PRO A 127 -13.23 10.64 -6.22
N ILE A 128 -11.96 10.54 -5.80
CA ILE A 128 -11.56 10.31 -4.40
C ILE A 128 -11.41 11.65 -3.66
N SER A 129 -11.17 12.74 -4.40
CA SER A 129 -10.80 14.06 -3.87
C SER A 129 -11.73 14.63 -2.79
N PRO A 130 -13.06 14.45 -2.82
CA PRO A 130 -13.92 14.95 -1.74
C PRO A 130 -13.64 14.30 -0.38
N PHE A 131 -13.10 13.08 -0.37
CA PHE A 131 -12.93 12.26 0.83
C PHE A 131 -11.47 12.19 1.30
N ALA A 132 -10.51 12.64 0.51
CA ALA A 132 -9.08 12.58 0.81
C ALA A 132 -8.51 13.98 1.07
N ASP A 133 -7.60 14.07 2.03
CA ASP A 133 -6.79 15.26 2.26
C ASP A 133 -5.52 15.24 1.40
N ILE A 134 -4.94 14.05 1.20
CA ILE A 134 -3.74 13.80 0.38
C ILE A 134 -4.00 12.59 -0.51
N VAL A 135 -3.73 12.70 -1.80
CA VAL A 135 -3.80 11.58 -2.75
C VAL A 135 -2.42 11.30 -3.32
N VAL A 136 -1.94 10.06 -3.14
CA VAL A 136 -0.67 9.61 -3.69
C VAL A 136 -0.92 9.06 -5.10
N VAL A 137 -0.41 9.78 -6.11
CA VAL A 137 -0.54 9.47 -7.52
C VAL A 137 0.82 8.99 -8.04
N GLY A 138 1.06 7.70 -7.86
CA GLY A 138 2.33 7.08 -8.20
C GLY A 138 2.54 5.81 -7.41
N GLU A 139 3.76 5.30 -7.48
CA GLU A 139 4.23 4.19 -6.67
C GLU A 139 4.73 4.69 -5.32
N ALA A 140 4.26 4.05 -4.25
CA ALA A 140 4.51 4.50 -2.89
C ALA A 140 6.01 4.55 -2.58
N GLU A 141 6.78 3.62 -3.12
CA GLU A 141 8.22 3.53 -2.95
C GLU A 141 8.97 4.76 -3.51
N ALA A 142 8.41 5.44 -4.50
CA ALA A 142 9.00 6.65 -5.06
C ALA A 142 8.49 7.95 -4.42
N VAL A 143 7.29 7.93 -3.83
CA VAL A 143 6.64 9.14 -3.28
C VAL A 143 6.85 9.27 -1.77
N LEU A 144 6.67 8.18 -1.01
CA LEU A 144 6.70 8.21 0.45
C LEU A 144 8.05 8.65 1.05
N PRO A 145 9.23 8.30 0.50
CA PRO A 145 10.50 8.79 1.04
C PRO A 145 10.62 10.33 1.04
N ALA A 146 9.97 11.02 0.10
CA ALA A 146 9.92 12.48 0.06
C ALA A 146 8.75 13.04 0.90
N LEU A 147 7.60 12.36 0.92
CA LEU A 147 6.41 12.82 1.62
C LEU A 147 6.50 12.66 3.14
N VAL A 148 6.99 11.52 3.64
CA VAL A 148 7.00 11.21 5.08
C VAL A 148 7.80 12.23 5.90
N PRO A 149 9.00 12.70 5.50
CA PRO A 149 9.69 13.78 6.20
C PRO A 149 8.84 15.05 6.33
N VAL A 150 8.16 15.47 5.26
CA VAL A 150 7.26 16.63 5.26
C VAL A 150 6.12 16.44 6.25
N LEU A 151 5.49 15.25 6.24
CA LEU A 151 4.41 14.93 7.19
C LEU A 151 4.92 15.02 8.64
N ARG A 152 6.10 14.46 8.93
CA ARG A 152 6.68 14.46 10.28
C ARG A 152 7.07 15.85 10.77
N GLU A 153 7.56 16.72 9.89
CA GLU A 153 7.92 18.09 10.24
C GLU A 153 6.67 18.95 10.44
N MET A 154 5.68 18.79 9.55
CA MET A 154 4.52 19.68 9.48
C MET A 154 3.32 19.19 10.30
N TRP A 155 3.31 17.97 10.85
CA TRP A 155 2.10 17.42 11.49
C TRP A 155 1.53 18.29 12.62
N TRP A 156 2.39 18.96 13.38
CA TRP A 156 2.02 19.86 14.47
C TRP A 156 1.41 21.19 14.00
N ARG A 157 1.50 21.48 12.70
CA ARG A 157 0.99 22.72 12.10
C ARG A 157 -0.48 22.55 11.73
N PRO A 158 -1.21 23.67 11.53
CA PRO A 158 -2.57 23.64 11.00
C PRO A 158 -2.66 22.84 9.71
N LYS A 159 -3.80 22.16 9.49
CA LYS A 159 -4.06 21.30 8.34
C LYS A 159 -3.66 21.95 7.03
N GLU A 160 -4.06 23.20 6.80
CA GLU A 160 -3.79 23.92 5.56
C GLU A 160 -2.30 24.06 5.28
N LYS A 161 -1.48 24.34 6.31
CA LYS A 161 -0.03 24.49 6.16
C LYS A 161 0.68 23.17 5.87
N LEU A 162 0.19 22.08 6.46
CA LEU A 162 0.68 20.74 6.14
C LEU A 162 0.33 20.36 4.70
N LEU A 163 -0.91 20.58 4.29
CA LEU A 163 -1.38 20.28 2.94
C LEU A 163 -0.67 21.13 1.88
N GLU A 164 -0.41 22.40 2.18
CA GLU A 164 0.41 23.29 1.35
C GLU A 164 1.84 22.74 1.19
N ALA A 165 2.49 22.29 2.26
CA ALA A 165 3.82 21.70 2.16
C ALA A 165 3.81 20.36 1.38
N ALA A 166 2.82 19.51 1.65
CA ALA A 166 2.67 18.22 0.97
C ALA A 166 2.40 18.37 -0.54
N SER A 167 1.72 19.43 -0.97
CA SER A 167 1.39 19.66 -2.39
C SER A 167 2.62 19.94 -3.26
N HIS A 168 3.77 20.31 -2.65
CA HIS A 168 5.04 20.50 -3.35
C HIS A 168 5.78 19.17 -3.59
N VAL A 169 5.34 18.06 -3.00
CA VAL A 169 5.95 16.75 -3.20
C VAL A 169 5.48 16.15 -4.52
N ARG A 170 6.42 15.79 -5.38
CA ARG A 170 6.10 15.18 -6.68
C ARG A 170 5.35 13.85 -6.49
N GLY A 171 4.27 13.64 -7.24
CA GLY A 171 3.40 12.47 -7.09
C GLY A 171 2.36 12.60 -5.99
N VAL A 172 2.25 13.77 -5.35
CA VAL A 172 1.19 14.09 -4.39
C VAL A 172 0.20 15.06 -5.02
N TYR A 173 -1.08 14.73 -4.88
CA TYR A 173 -2.20 15.58 -5.26
C TYR A 173 -2.98 15.97 -4.02
N VAL A 174 -3.13 17.26 -3.79
CA VAL A 174 -3.91 17.82 -2.67
C VAL A 174 -5.16 18.49 -3.25
N PRO A 175 -6.36 17.96 -2.98
CA PRO A 175 -7.61 18.53 -3.47
C PRO A 175 -7.75 20.02 -3.11
N GLY A 176 -8.07 20.85 -4.11
CA GLY A 176 -8.24 22.30 -3.95
C GLY A 176 -6.95 23.12 -3.92
N MET A 177 -5.77 22.49 -3.84
CA MET A 177 -4.47 23.18 -3.88
C MET A 177 -3.64 22.83 -5.12
N SER A 178 -3.67 21.58 -5.56
CA SER A 178 -2.92 21.12 -6.74
C SER A 178 -3.73 21.39 -8.02
N SER A 179 -3.11 22.04 -9.02
CA SER A 179 -3.70 22.22 -10.36
C SER A 179 -3.61 20.98 -11.24
N GLY A 180 -2.76 20.03 -10.88
CA GLY A 180 -2.51 18.77 -11.56
C GLY A 180 -1.48 17.95 -10.79
N VAL A 181 -1.20 16.73 -11.26
CA VAL A 181 -0.22 15.83 -10.65
C VAL A 181 0.37 14.91 -11.69
N GLU A 182 1.66 14.63 -11.57
CA GLU A 182 2.36 13.65 -12.40
C GLU A 182 2.47 12.32 -11.67
N ARG A 183 2.36 11.22 -12.41
CA ARG A 183 2.62 9.88 -11.88
C ARG A 183 4.12 9.69 -11.66
N VAL A 184 4.49 9.25 -10.47
CA VAL A 184 5.88 8.96 -10.12
C VAL A 184 6.09 7.45 -10.01
N TRP A 185 7.17 6.96 -10.62
CA TRP A 185 7.51 5.55 -10.69
C TRP A 185 8.76 5.26 -9.85
N ALA A 186 8.76 4.11 -9.18
CA ALA A 186 9.95 3.60 -8.51
C ALA A 186 10.82 2.82 -9.49
N ASN A 187 12.11 2.76 -9.20
CA ASN A 187 12.95 1.71 -9.75
C ASN A 187 12.66 0.42 -8.97
N LEU A 188 12.35 -0.68 -9.65
CA LEU A 188 11.95 -1.92 -8.97
C LEU A 188 13.12 -2.50 -8.16
N ASP A 189 14.32 -2.45 -8.73
CA ASP A 189 15.56 -3.00 -8.18
C ASP A 189 15.97 -2.37 -6.83
N ASP A 190 15.40 -1.21 -6.48
CA ASP A 190 15.70 -0.50 -5.23
C ASP A 190 14.93 -1.08 -4.03
N PHE A 191 13.99 -2.01 -4.24
CA PHE A 191 13.09 -2.54 -3.20
C PHE A 191 12.90 -4.05 -3.29
N GLU A 192 12.62 -4.66 -2.14
CA GLU A 192 12.39 -6.10 -2.02
C GLU A 192 11.25 -6.60 -2.93
N PRO A 193 11.50 -7.65 -3.75
CA PRO A 193 10.49 -8.21 -4.66
C PRO A 193 9.49 -9.13 -3.96
N VAL A 194 9.70 -9.44 -2.67
CA VAL A 194 8.88 -10.41 -1.92
C VAL A 194 8.09 -9.73 -0.80
N SER A 195 6.90 -10.25 -0.52
CA SER A 195 6.03 -9.72 0.52
C SER A 195 6.68 -9.80 1.89
N PRO A 196 6.48 -8.82 2.79
CA PRO A 196 7.12 -8.82 4.09
C PRO A 196 6.46 -9.78 5.09
N ILE A 197 5.20 -10.15 4.84
CA ILE A 197 4.36 -10.93 5.75
C ILE A 197 3.80 -12.15 4.99
N VAL A 198 3.65 -13.28 5.69
CA VAL A 198 2.94 -14.46 5.18
C VAL A 198 1.66 -14.65 6.00
N PRO A 199 0.51 -14.14 5.54
CA PRO A 199 -0.70 -14.17 6.35
C PRO A 199 -1.07 -15.61 6.74
N GLN A 200 -1.63 -15.78 7.93
CA GLN A 200 -2.15 -17.09 8.35
C GLN A 200 -3.32 -17.51 7.45
N ASP A 201 -4.23 -16.56 7.18
CA ASP A 201 -5.45 -16.74 6.39
C ASP A 201 -5.55 -15.66 5.30
N GLY A 202 -4.73 -15.76 4.26
CA GLY A 202 -4.90 -14.95 3.05
C GLY A 202 -5.95 -15.55 2.10
N ALA A 203 -6.47 -14.77 1.14
CA ALA A 203 -7.42 -15.27 0.13
C ALA A 203 -6.85 -16.44 -0.71
N PHE A 204 -5.53 -16.52 -0.81
CA PHE A 204 -4.81 -17.61 -1.46
C PHE A 204 -4.06 -18.52 -0.45
N GLY A 205 -4.47 -18.45 0.82
CA GLY A 205 -3.82 -19.09 1.96
C GLY A 205 -2.44 -18.50 2.29
N ARG A 206 -1.65 -19.29 3.02
CA ARG A 206 -0.25 -19.01 3.36
C ARG A 206 0.66 -19.09 2.13
N MET A 207 0.87 -17.98 1.43
CA MET A 207 1.83 -17.85 0.34
C MET A 207 2.74 -16.65 0.56
N VAL A 208 3.98 -16.74 0.09
CA VAL A 208 4.82 -15.57 -0.14
C VAL A 208 4.43 -14.99 -1.50
N LEU A 209 4.21 -13.68 -1.57
CA LEU A 209 3.96 -13.02 -2.84
C LEU A 209 5.29 -12.51 -3.39
N ALA A 210 5.59 -12.80 -4.65
CA ALA A 210 6.78 -12.33 -5.33
C ALA A 210 6.37 -11.49 -6.55
N GLU A 211 6.68 -10.20 -6.53
CA GLU A 211 6.45 -9.29 -7.64
C GLU A 211 7.39 -9.64 -8.81
N VAL A 212 6.83 -9.92 -9.98
CA VAL A 212 7.62 -10.21 -11.20
C VAL A 212 7.79 -8.98 -12.08
N GLY A 213 6.97 -7.96 -11.88
CA GLY A 213 7.00 -6.73 -12.65
C GLY A 213 5.75 -5.88 -12.52
N ARG A 214 5.83 -4.64 -13.02
CA ARG A 214 4.75 -3.66 -13.05
C ARG A 214 4.42 -3.27 -14.50
N GLY A 215 3.13 -3.16 -14.79
CA GLY A 215 2.62 -2.84 -16.12
C GLY A 215 2.42 -4.05 -17.03
N CYS A 216 1.72 -3.83 -18.15
CA CYS A 216 1.42 -4.85 -19.14
C CYS A 216 1.53 -4.25 -20.55
N GLY A 217 2.27 -4.94 -21.43
CA GLY A 217 2.55 -4.48 -22.80
C GLY A 217 1.40 -4.72 -23.79
N ARG A 218 0.38 -5.50 -23.41
CA ARG A 218 -0.71 -5.91 -24.31
C ARG A 218 -1.60 -4.75 -24.77
N GLY A 219 -1.72 -3.68 -23.97
CA GLY A 219 -2.46 -2.47 -24.35
C GLY A 219 -3.94 -2.69 -24.67
N CYS A 220 -4.57 -3.68 -24.04
CA CYS A 220 -6.00 -3.97 -24.24
C CYS A 220 -6.85 -2.74 -23.92
N ARG A 221 -7.72 -2.32 -24.85
CA ARG A 221 -8.53 -1.08 -24.75
C ARG A 221 -9.40 -0.98 -23.49
N PHE A 222 -9.77 -2.12 -22.90
CA PHE A 222 -10.60 -2.20 -21.71
C PHE A 222 -9.81 -2.21 -20.39
N CYS A 223 -8.48 -2.37 -20.42
CA CYS A 223 -7.69 -2.66 -19.24
C CYS A 223 -6.97 -1.40 -18.73
N ALA A 224 -7.43 -0.83 -17.61
CA ALA A 224 -6.77 0.31 -16.97
C ALA A 224 -5.29 0.02 -16.66
N ALA A 225 -4.97 -1.18 -16.14
CA ALA A 225 -3.61 -1.59 -15.82
C ALA A 225 -2.64 -1.54 -17.02
N GLY A 226 -3.14 -1.78 -18.24
CA GLY A 226 -2.37 -1.71 -19.48
C GLY A 226 -1.99 -0.29 -19.92
N PHE A 227 -2.52 0.75 -19.28
CA PHE A 227 -2.23 2.15 -19.56
C PHE A 227 -1.60 2.87 -18.38
N VAL A 228 -2.15 2.68 -17.17
CA VAL A 228 -1.75 3.43 -15.98
C VAL A 228 -0.34 3.11 -15.52
N TYR A 229 0.08 1.84 -15.54
CA TYR A 229 1.38 1.37 -15.04
C TYR A 229 2.50 1.43 -16.07
N ARG A 230 2.34 2.16 -17.17
CA ARG A 230 3.41 2.29 -18.18
C ARG A 230 4.54 3.18 -17.65
N PRO A 231 5.81 2.88 -17.98
CA PRO A 231 6.28 1.79 -18.84
C PRO A 231 6.29 0.41 -18.15
N VAL A 232 6.21 -0.66 -18.95
CA VAL A 232 6.35 -2.04 -18.46
C VAL A 232 7.75 -2.24 -17.91
N ARG A 233 7.84 -2.74 -16.68
CA ARG A 233 9.09 -3.02 -15.97
C ARG A 233 9.01 -4.44 -15.40
N THR A 234 10.06 -5.21 -15.57
CA THR A 234 10.16 -6.60 -15.11
C THR A 234 11.37 -6.72 -14.20
N ARG A 235 11.28 -7.59 -13.20
CA ARG A 235 12.42 -7.97 -12.37
C ARG A 235 13.19 -9.10 -13.03
N SER A 236 14.45 -9.33 -12.64
CA SER A 236 15.17 -10.49 -13.16
C SER A 236 14.77 -11.77 -12.42
N ALA A 237 14.87 -12.93 -13.08
CA ALA A 237 14.66 -14.21 -12.41
C ALA A 237 15.61 -14.40 -11.22
N GLY A 238 16.88 -13.99 -11.36
CA GLY A 238 17.89 -14.08 -10.32
C GLY A 238 17.49 -13.31 -9.06
N GLU A 239 17.08 -12.05 -9.21
CA GLU A 239 16.64 -11.21 -8.10
C GLU A 239 15.45 -11.81 -7.33
N ILE A 240 14.46 -12.32 -8.05
CA ILE A 240 13.28 -12.96 -7.43
C ILE A 240 13.69 -14.22 -6.67
N LEU A 241 14.51 -15.08 -7.27
CA LEU A 241 14.95 -16.34 -6.69
C LEU A 241 15.83 -16.11 -5.45
N ASP A 242 16.76 -15.16 -5.51
CA ASP A 242 17.65 -14.83 -4.39
C ASP A 242 16.84 -14.26 -3.21
N ALA A 243 15.83 -13.42 -3.48
CA ALA A 243 14.95 -12.90 -2.45
C ALA A 243 14.06 -13.98 -1.79
N LEU A 244 13.66 -15.00 -2.57
CA LEU A 244 12.89 -16.16 -2.09
C LEU A 244 13.76 -17.15 -1.28
N ASP A 245 15.00 -17.37 -1.70
CA ASP A 245 15.95 -18.23 -0.99
C ASP A 245 16.38 -17.62 0.35
N GLY A 246 16.55 -16.30 0.39
CA GLY A 246 16.83 -15.54 1.62
C GLY A 246 15.61 -15.34 2.52
N TYR A 247 14.44 -15.87 2.16
CA TYR A 247 13.22 -15.64 2.91
C TYR A 247 13.19 -16.48 4.20
N PRO A 248 12.93 -15.88 5.37
CA PRO A 248 13.17 -16.53 6.67
C PRO A 248 12.11 -17.57 7.08
N ALA A 249 11.00 -17.67 6.34
CA ALA A 249 9.95 -18.66 6.58
C ALA A 249 9.88 -19.66 5.41
N PRO A 250 9.50 -20.93 5.64
CA PRO A 250 9.39 -21.91 4.56
C PRO A 250 8.51 -21.42 3.41
N THR A 251 9.10 -21.24 2.23
CA THR A 251 8.47 -20.65 1.04
C THR A 251 7.80 -21.69 0.16
N LYS A 252 7.14 -22.70 0.76
CA LYS A 252 6.53 -23.84 0.01
C LYS A 252 5.49 -23.43 -1.03
N ARG A 253 4.86 -22.27 -0.86
CA ARG A 253 3.91 -21.69 -1.82
C ARG A 253 4.30 -20.25 -2.11
N VAL A 254 4.52 -19.97 -3.38
CA VAL A 254 4.86 -18.64 -3.89
C VAL A 254 3.81 -18.23 -4.91
N GLY A 255 3.22 -17.06 -4.72
CA GLY A 255 2.36 -16.41 -5.71
C GLY A 255 3.18 -15.39 -6.49
N LEU A 256 3.32 -15.60 -7.80
CA LEU A 256 3.92 -14.61 -8.69
C LEU A 256 2.90 -13.50 -8.96
N VAL A 257 3.26 -12.24 -8.70
CA VAL A 257 2.37 -11.08 -8.78
C VAL A 257 2.84 -10.12 -9.88
N GLY A 258 1.94 -9.82 -10.81
CA GLY A 258 2.18 -8.86 -11.89
C GLY A 258 0.95 -8.76 -12.80
N ALA A 259 0.86 -7.69 -13.58
CA ALA A 259 -0.28 -7.48 -14.49
C ALA A 259 -0.31 -8.47 -15.67
N ALA A 260 0.84 -9.06 -16.02
CA ALA A 260 0.98 -10.08 -17.06
C ALA A 260 2.14 -11.04 -16.73
N VAL A 261 1.96 -11.90 -15.71
CA VAL A 261 3.01 -12.81 -15.22
C VAL A 261 3.56 -13.73 -16.32
N SER A 262 2.70 -14.25 -17.20
CA SER A 262 3.11 -15.12 -18.30
C SER A 262 3.93 -14.41 -19.39
N ASP A 263 3.88 -13.09 -19.44
CA ASP A 263 4.61 -12.27 -20.42
C ASP A 263 6.00 -11.87 -19.88
N HIS A 264 6.36 -12.30 -18.67
CA HIS A 264 7.72 -12.13 -18.14
C HIS A 264 8.74 -12.73 -19.12
N PRO A 265 9.95 -12.15 -19.28
CA PRO A 265 10.97 -12.69 -20.19
C PRO A 265 11.55 -14.05 -19.75
N GLU A 266 11.55 -14.31 -18.44
CA GLU A 266 12.17 -15.49 -17.81
C GLU A 266 11.18 -16.34 -16.97
N PRO A 267 9.92 -16.60 -17.39
CA PRO A 267 8.91 -17.19 -16.52
C PRO A 267 9.20 -18.67 -16.24
N GLU A 268 9.73 -19.38 -17.24
CA GLU A 268 10.12 -20.78 -17.11
C GLU A 268 11.32 -20.95 -16.17
N GLU A 269 12.27 -20.02 -16.21
CA GLU A 269 13.43 -20.04 -15.32
C GLU A 269 13.02 -19.85 -13.86
N ILE A 270 12.18 -18.86 -13.58
CA ILE A 270 11.63 -18.62 -12.24
C ILE A 270 10.94 -19.89 -11.71
N CYS A 271 10.01 -20.44 -12.49
CA CYS A 271 9.24 -21.61 -12.08
C CYS A 271 10.11 -22.87 -11.91
N ARG A 272 10.98 -23.17 -12.88
CA ARG A 272 11.81 -24.39 -12.84
C ARG A 272 12.82 -24.35 -11.70
N LYS A 273 13.59 -23.27 -11.59
CA LYS A 273 14.58 -23.13 -10.51
C LYS A 273 13.93 -23.10 -9.13
N ARG A 274 12.75 -22.50 -9.00
CA ARG A 274 12.02 -22.53 -7.72
C ARG A 274 11.61 -23.94 -7.32
N VAL A 275 11.08 -24.73 -8.27
CA VAL A 275 10.72 -26.15 -8.01
C VAL A 275 11.95 -26.98 -7.65
N GLU A 276 13.09 -26.77 -8.32
CA GLU A 276 14.36 -27.45 -8.02
C GLU A 276 14.91 -27.14 -6.62
N ARG A 277 14.65 -25.93 -6.11
CA ARG A 277 15.10 -25.48 -4.78
C ARG A 277 14.18 -25.91 -3.62
N GLY A 278 13.01 -26.49 -3.91
CA GLY A 278 12.00 -26.91 -2.93
C GLY A 278 11.25 -25.76 -2.27
#